data_AF-A0A6V8D6D9-F1
#
_entry.id   AF-A0A6V8D6D9-F1
#
_cell.length_a   1.000
_cell.length_b   1.000
_cell.length_c   1.000
_cell.angle_alpha   90.00
_cell.angle_beta   90.00
_cell.angle_gamma   90.00
#
_symmetry.space_group_name_H-M   'P 1'
#
loop_
_entity.id
_entity.type
_entity.pdbx_description
1 polymer ?
#
loop_
_entity_poly.entity_id
_entity_poly.type
_entity_poly.pdbx_seq_one_letter_code
_entity_poly.pdbx_strand_id
1 'polypeptide(L)'
;LPKTTRNELARRLSAYSSGVNQLLFSNGVPIDIDSFVEPAIPGKIPLNIVYLNTIQDEAQKQYFVQELSRELYDWMLTQQPAEGELKLLFFMDEVAPYLPPHPRNPPAKDLIKLIFKQARKYGVACVLATQNVSDVDYKILAQANTTFIGRFTQPQDVEKVRHLLKESGGDQDLVAQLPTLGPGQFQMVAPDVDPAPVPIQCRWLYTDHGAPLNEDQVEDIISDDIRAWAKTRSAGNTKSRGAGAAHAASRGSSWNTNGLDEQWAQGEAQSIVGNARIKAVGGMTAAAHGLVDDSAFETRLMGGFAVLRDGRDPLYTMQAAANLASVVALAWTMVALMFAWRDGDLDWWWLLISVGLSGTTALIIALEMLLSHDAELLHRITKFARTFQLVLVSWLWGLLLWSGQGSLNLRGAEPFLEVVVVWVTMFTGIEILSRFRLGQIRWNGGTALDKLKGVTAVLTEVEITEMKANSSQIMSTVRWGLHGVTLVWLCVLLAFGQGVMPETMTAEDWGRPTLWLAAMYALMFGSESWLRMRGKMPTQ
;
A
#
# COMPACT_ATOMS: atom_id res chain seq x y z
N LEU A 1 15.54 30.31 15.61
CA LEU A 1 15.11 30.00 14.22
C LEU A 1 14.08 31.03 13.73
N PRO A 2 14.33 31.68 12.57
CA PRO A 2 13.37 32.56 11.89
C PRO A 2 12.02 31.87 11.64
N LYS A 3 10.92 32.63 11.59
CA LYS A 3 9.55 32.11 11.49
C LYS A 3 9.34 31.27 10.21
N THR A 4 9.97 31.66 9.11
CA THR A 4 9.97 30.95 7.83
C THR A 4 10.64 29.57 7.93
N THR A 5 11.84 29.53 8.52
CA THR A 5 12.59 28.29 8.76
C THR A 5 11.81 27.37 9.72
N ARG A 6 11.17 27.92 10.74
CA ARG A 6 10.38 27.16 11.71
C ARG A 6 9.13 26.55 11.09
N ASN A 7 8.44 27.27 10.22
CA ASN A 7 7.27 26.78 9.50
C ASN A 7 7.64 25.75 8.43
N GLU A 8 8.78 25.92 7.77
CA GLU A 8 9.26 24.92 6.81
C GLU A 8 9.73 23.65 7.51
N LEU A 9 10.43 23.78 8.65
CA LEU A 9 10.78 22.65 9.49
C LEU A 9 9.53 21.96 10.03
N ALA A 10 8.53 22.72 10.51
CA ALA A 10 7.26 22.18 10.98
C ALA A 10 6.48 21.48 9.87
N ARG A 11 6.49 22.01 8.64
CA ARG A 11 5.85 21.35 7.48
C ARG A 11 6.58 20.08 7.08
N ARG A 12 7.92 20.07 7.11
CA ARG A 12 8.74 18.86 6.86
C ARG A 12 8.58 17.83 7.96
N LEU A 13 8.56 18.26 9.23
CA LEU A 13 8.32 17.41 10.39
C LEU A 13 6.90 16.84 10.37
N SER A 14 5.92 17.67 10.02
CA SER A 14 4.53 17.23 9.86
C SER A 14 4.42 16.21 8.73
N ALA A 15 5.04 16.46 7.57
CA ALA A 15 5.09 15.49 6.47
C ALA A 15 5.85 14.20 6.83
N TYR A 16 6.88 14.28 7.69
CA TYR A 16 7.55 13.11 8.27
C TYR A 16 6.68 12.35 9.28
N SER A 17 5.83 13.07 10.02
CA SER A 17 4.94 12.49 11.05
C SER A 17 3.57 12.06 10.53
N SER A 18 3.20 12.45 9.30
CA SER A 18 1.83 12.31 8.78
C SER A 18 1.77 11.63 7.41
N GLY A 19 2.72 10.74 7.08
CA GLY A 19 2.76 10.08 5.77
C GLY A 19 3.17 8.62 5.88
N VAL A 20 2.72 7.84 4.90
CA VAL A 20 3.02 6.42 4.62
C VAL A 20 4.48 6.00 4.91
N ASN A 21 5.42 6.94 4.85
CA ASN A 21 6.85 6.77 5.16
C ASN A 21 7.17 6.37 6.61
N GLN A 22 6.29 6.61 7.58
CA GLN A 22 6.49 6.16 8.97
C GLN A 22 6.19 4.65 9.13
N LEU A 23 5.43 4.04 8.21
CA LEU A 23 4.99 2.64 8.30
C LEU A 23 6.10 1.63 7.96
N LEU A 24 7.00 1.99 7.03
CA LEU A 24 8.20 1.19 6.70
C LEU A 24 9.10 0.94 7.94
N PHE A 25 9.04 1.83 8.93
CA PHE A 25 9.94 1.83 10.09
C PHE A 25 9.23 1.62 11.44
N SER A 26 7.91 1.44 11.47
CA SER A 26 7.15 1.33 12.72
C SER A 26 6.64 -0.08 13.03
N ASN A 27 6.47 -0.95 12.04
CA ASN A 27 5.95 -2.31 12.23
C ASN A 27 7.02 -3.43 12.17
N GLY A 28 8.30 -3.08 12.31
CA GLY A 28 9.42 -4.02 12.20
C GLY A 28 10.51 -3.82 13.25
N VAL A 29 11.58 -4.62 13.15
CA VAL A 29 12.82 -4.39 13.88
C VAL A 29 13.44 -3.10 13.29
N PRO A 30 13.70 -2.04 14.08
CA PRO A 30 14.37 -0.85 13.58
C PRO A 30 15.72 -1.21 12.97
N ILE A 31 16.13 -0.47 11.94
CA ILE A 31 17.45 -0.62 11.33
C ILE A 31 18.50 -0.33 12.40
N ASP A 32 19.39 -1.30 12.62
CA ASP A 32 20.48 -1.20 13.57
C ASP A 32 21.71 -1.90 13.00
N ILE A 33 22.71 -1.10 12.62
CA ILE A 33 23.93 -1.62 11.98
C ILE A 33 24.76 -2.45 12.97
N ASP A 34 24.69 -2.15 14.27
CA ASP A 34 25.32 -2.98 15.32
C ASP A 34 24.74 -4.40 15.31
N SER A 35 23.44 -4.52 15.08
CA SER A 35 22.79 -5.83 14.93
C SER A 35 23.21 -6.52 13.63
N PHE A 36 23.49 -5.78 12.55
CA PHE A 36 23.92 -6.38 11.27
C PHE A 36 25.35 -6.94 11.35
N VAL A 37 26.25 -6.30 12.10
CA VAL A 37 27.63 -6.81 12.27
C VAL A 37 27.75 -7.90 13.31
N GLU A 38 26.71 -8.18 14.08
CA GLU A 38 26.70 -9.23 15.06
C GLU A 38 26.29 -10.59 14.44
N PRO A 39 27.07 -11.65 14.64
CA PRO A 39 26.74 -12.95 14.08
C PRO A 39 25.57 -13.60 14.83
N ALA A 40 24.50 -13.92 14.11
CA ALA A 40 23.39 -14.73 14.64
C ALA A 40 23.83 -16.15 15.04
N ILE A 41 24.87 -16.68 14.38
CA ILE A 41 25.48 -17.97 14.68
C ILE A 41 26.93 -17.74 15.12
N PRO A 42 27.32 -18.12 16.35
CA PRO A 42 28.68 -17.93 16.85
C PRO A 42 29.76 -18.48 15.90
N GLY A 43 30.80 -17.69 15.65
CA GLY A 43 31.93 -18.07 14.80
C GLY A 43 31.68 -18.00 13.28
N LYS A 44 30.50 -17.53 12.84
CA LYS A 44 30.22 -17.23 11.43
C LYS A 44 30.34 -15.73 11.16
N ILE A 45 30.67 -15.36 9.93
CA ILE A 45 30.61 -13.97 9.47
C ILE A 45 29.16 -13.68 9.05
N PRO A 46 28.52 -12.62 9.56
CA PRO A 46 27.15 -12.27 9.19
C PRO A 46 27.07 -11.83 7.73
N LEU A 47 26.07 -12.33 7.01
CA LEU A 47 25.70 -11.88 5.67
C LEU A 47 24.27 -11.34 5.73
N ASN A 48 24.13 -10.03 5.60
CA ASN A 48 22.84 -9.36 5.62
C ASN A 48 22.43 -9.03 4.20
N ILE A 49 21.28 -9.55 3.76
CA ILE A 49 20.71 -9.29 2.45
C ILE A 49 19.50 -8.38 2.64
N VAL A 50 19.61 -7.16 2.14
CA VAL A 50 18.52 -6.20 2.11
C VAL A 50 17.79 -6.35 0.78
N TYR A 51 16.64 -7.02 0.80
CA TYR A 51 15.87 -7.31 -0.41
C TYR A 51 14.84 -6.22 -0.69
N LEU A 52 15.06 -5.44 -1.76
CA LEU A 52 14.24 -4.27 -2.09
C LEU A 52 13.12 -4.55 -3.10
N ASN A 53 13.08 -5.74 -3.70
CA ASN A 53 12.15 -6.02 -4.80
C ASN A 53 10.69 -6.15 -4.35
N THR A 54 10.43 -6.45 -3.07
CA THR A 54 9.07 -6.50 -2.51
C THR A 54 8.45 -5.12 -2.30
N ILE A 55 9.27 -4.06 -2.20
CA ILE A 55 8.78 -2.68 -2.13
C ILE A 55 8.31 -2.31 -3.53
N GLN A 56 7.05 -1.87 -3.68
CA GLN A 56 6.50 -1.57 -5.01
C GLN A 56 6.70 -0.10 -5.40
N ASP A 57 6.58 0.82 -4.44
CA ASP A 57 6.77 2.24 -4.69
C ASP A 57 8.26 2.62 -4.77
N GLU A 58 8.65 3.23 -5.87
CA GLU A 58 10.02 3.68 -6.11
C GLU A 58 10.42 4.79 -5.11
N ALA A 59 9.49 5.67 -4.73
CA ALA A 59 9.80 6.72 -3.75
C ALA A 59 10.09 6.12 -2.36
N GLN A 60 9.34 5.08 -1.97
CA GLN A 60 9.62 4.29 -0.76
C GLN A 60 10.96 3.57 -0.81
N LYS A 61 11.34 2.95 -1.93
CA LYS A 61 12.68 2.34 -2.08
C LYS A 61 13.78 3.36 -1.87
N GLN A 62 13.68 4.50 -2.54
CA GLN A 62 14.65 5.60 -2.45
C GLN A 62 14.76 6.13 -1.02
N TYR A 63 13.63 6.25 -0.33
CA TYR A 63 13.60 6.66 1.07
C TYR A 63 14.20 5.60 2.01
N PHE A 64 13.88 4.32 1.81
CA PHE A 64 14.45 3.22 2.58
C PHE A 64 15.98 3.18 2.44
N VAL A 65 16.49 3.27 1.22
CA VAL A 65 17.93 3.30 0.94
C VAL A 65 18.57 4.55 1.55
N GLN A 66 17.88 5.70 1.53
CA GLN A 66 18.35 6.91 2.19
C GLN A 66 18.53 6.71 3.70
N GLU A 67 17.53 6.13 4.39
CA GLU A 67 17.59 5.91 5.84
C GLU A 67 18.60 4.81 6.21
N LEU A 68 18.70 3.73 5.43
CA LEU A 68 19.77 2.74 5.61
C LEU A 68 21.16 3.37 5.43
N SER A 69 21.33 4.22 4.41
CA SER A 69 22.59 4.94 4.17
C SER A 69 22.90 5.90 5.32
N ARG A 70 21.89 6.58 5.87
CA ARG A 70 22.04 7.46 7.03
C ARG A 70 22.50 6.70 8.26
N GLU A 71 21.82 5.61 8.62
CA GLU A 71 22.20 4.77 9.77
C GLU A 71 23.60 4.17 9.60
N LEU A 72 23.97 3.73 8.39
CA LEU A 72 25.33 3.29 8.08
C LEU A 72 26.36 4.40 8.26
N TYR A 73 26.06 5.61 7.78
CA TYR A 73 26.94 6.76 7.92
C TYR A 73 27.13 7.15 9.40
N ASP A 74 26.06 7.19 10.18
CA ASP A 74 26.14 7.51 11.61
C ASP A 74 26.90 6.43 12.38
N TRP A 75 26.66 5.15 12.05
CA TRP A 75 27.38 4.03 12.65
C TRP A 75 28.87 4.03 12.31
N MET A 76 29.26 4.28 11.06
CA MET A 76 30.69 4.27 10.70
C MET A 76 31.48 5.36 11.45
N LEU A 77 30.86 6.50 11.77
CA LEU A 77 31.51 7.58 12.53
C LEU A 77 31.87 7.17 13.97
N THR A 78 31.22 6.15 14.53
CA THR A 78 31.55 5.62 15.87
C THR A 78 32.71 4.62 15.83
N GLN A 79 33.09 4.15 14.65
CA GLN A 79 34.12 3.13 14.48
C GLN A 79 35.53 3.73 14.52
N GLN A 80 36.43 3.02 15.18
CA GLN A 80 37.86 3.31 15.22
C GLN A 80 38.63 2.03 14.87
N PRO A 81 38.69 1.67 13.57
CA PRO A 81 39.40 0.47 13.14
C PRO A 81 40.91 0.61 13.35
N ALA A 82 41.58 -0.51 13.62
CA ALA A 82 43.03 -0.57 13.46
C ALA A 82 43.42 -0.41 11.97
N GLU A 83 44.68 -0.12 11.70
CA GLU A 83 45.16 -0.01 10.33
C GLU A 83 44.93 -1.31 9.55
N GLY A 84 44.24 -1.20 8.41
CA GLY A 84 43.87 -2.35 7.58
C GLY A 84 42.71 -3.20 8.11
N GLU A 85 42.11 -2.84 9.25
CA GLU A 85 40.97 -3.57 9.81
C GLU A 85 39.67 -3.22 9.06
N LEU A 86 39.03 -4.24 8.50
CA LEU A 86 37.70 -4.13 7.88
C LEU A 86 36.61 -4.46 8.91
N LYS A 87 35.69 -3.53 9.13
CA LYS A 87 34.53 -3.69 10.01
C LYS A 87 33.28 -4.15 9.26
N LEU A 88 33.04 -3.60 8.05
CA LEU A 88 31.85 -3.91 7.26
C LEU A 88 32.12 -3.74 5.76
N LEU A 89 31.56 -4.64 4.95
CA LEU A 89 31.46 -4.51 3.51
C LEU A 89 30.04 -4.09 3.14
N PHE A 90 29.89 -2.90 2.58
CA PHE A 90 28.62 -2.38 2.07
C PHE A 90 28.55 -2.62 0.55
N PHE A 91 27.64 -3.48 0.11
CA PHE A 91 27.47 -3.84 -1.29
C PHE A 91 26.11 -3.32 -1.79
N MET A 92 26.12 -2.56 -2.89
CA MET A 92 24.90 -2.15 -3.58
C MET A 92 24.87 -2.75 -4.98
N ASP A 93 23.87 -3.61 -5.22
CA ASP A 93 23.55 -4.07 -6.56
C ASP A 93 22.70 -3.03 -7.30
N GLU A 94 22.88 -2.96 -8.61
CA GLU A 94 22.21 -2.03 -9.54
C GLU A 94 22.05 -0.59 -8.98
N VAL A 95 23.16 0.13 -8.85
CA VAL A 95 23.20 1.43 -8.17
C VAL A 95 22.63 2.60 -9.01
N ALA A 96 22.40 2.41 -10.31
CA ALA A 96 22.02 3.49 -11.23
C ALA A 96 20.82 4.34 -10.78
N PRO A 97 19.72 3.77 -10.22
CA PRO A 97 18.59 4.56 -9.72
C PRO A 97 18.97 5.52 -8.57
N TYR A 98 19.98 5.17 -7.78
CA TYR A 98 20.38 5.90 -6.57
C TYR A 98 21.52 6.90 -6.81
N LEU A 99 22.35 6.65 -7.84
CA LEU A 99 23.47 7.51 -8.20
C LEU A 99 23.41 8.00 -9.66
N PRO A 100 22.27 8.52 -10.16
CA PRO A 100 22.17 8.91 -11.56
C PRO A 100 23.04 10.14 -11.88
N PRO A 101 23.45 10.36 -13.15
CA PRO A 101 24.11 11.60 -13.56
C PRO A 101 23.19 12.83 -13.40
N HIS A 102 23.78 14.02 -13.34
CA HIS A 102 23.05 15.29 -13.30
C HIS A 102 22.14 15.44 -14.54
N PRO A 103 20.91 15.99 -14.44
CA PRO A 103 20.31 16.74 -13.32
C PRO A 103 19.54 15.92 -12.29
N ARG A 104 19.48 14.60 -12.42
CA ARG A 104 18.74 13.77 -11.44
C ARG A 104 19.47 13.75 -10.10
N ASN A 105 18.73 14.02 -9.01
CA ASN A 105 19.26 14.02 -7.65
C ASN A 105 18.29 13.34 -6.68
N PRO A 106 18.26 12.00 -6.62
CA PRO A 106 17.43 11.28 -5.66
C PRO A 106 17.90 11.52 -4.22
N PRO A 107 17.03 11.35 -3.21
CA PRO A 107 17.32 11.70 -1.82
C PRO A 107 18.55 11.00 -1.21
N ALA A 108 18.83 9.76 -1.62
CA ALA A 108 19.95 8.97 -1.11
C ALA A 108 21.32 9.36 -1.72
N LYS A 109 21.35 10.05 -2.86
CA LYS A 109 22.57 10.26 -3.66
C LYS A 109 23.69 10.95 -2.90
N ASP A 110 23.37 12.04 -2.20
CA ASP A 110 24.38 12.83 -1.50
C ASP A 110 24.97 12.07 -0.29
N LEU A 111 24.14 11.28 0.41
CA LEU A 111 24.60 10.43 1.52
C LEU A 111 25.48 9.29 1.02
N ILE A 112 25.06 8.59 -0.03
CA ILE A 112 25.85 7.51 -0.62
C ILE A 112 27.20 8.06 -1.09
N LYS A 113 27.22 9.19 -1.81
CA LYS A 113 28.48 9.87 -2.18
C LYS A 113 29.39 10.14 -0.99
N LEU A 114 28.83 10.59 0.12
CA LEU A 114 29.58 10.89 1.33
C LEU A 114 30.18 9.63 1.97
N ILE A 115 29.41 8.54 2.03
CA ILE A 115 29.87 7.23 2.50
C ILE A 115 31.04 6.77 1.62
N PHE A 116 30.88 6.74 0.30
CA PHE A 116 31.94 6.32 -0.62
C PHE A 116 33.24 7.12 -0.44
N LYS A 117 33.13 8.43 -0.18
CA LYS A 117 34.30 9.29 0.03
C LYS A 117 35.00 9.07 1.36
N GLN A 118 34.28 8.68 2.42
CA GLN A 118 34.80 8.67 3.80
C GLN A 118 34.93 7.29 4.44
N ALA A 119 34.22 6.28 3.93
CA ALA A 119 34.07 4.94 4.51
C ALA A 119 35.41 4.27 4.83
N ARG A 120 36.42 4.44 3.97
CA ARG A 120 37.78 3.89 4.14
C ARG A 120 38.40 4.26 5.49
N LYS A 121 38.20 5.49 5.97
CA LYS A 121 38.74 5.97 7.26
C LYS A 121 38.15 5.22 8.46
N TYR A 122 36.93 4.73 8.30
CA TYR A 122 36.15 4.08 9.35
C TYR A 122 36.09 2.55 9.20
N GLY A 123 36.92 1.98 8.31
CA GLY A 123 37.01 0.53 8.15
C GLY A 123 35.79 -0.05 7.44
N VAL A 124 35.09 0.76 6.65
CA VAL A 124 33.98 0.32 5.80
C VAL A 124 34.46 0.28 4.36
N ALA A 125 34.32 -0.88 3.71
CA ALA A 125 34.57 -1.03 2.27
C ALA A 125 33.23 -0.96 1.53
N CYS A 126 33.21 -0.30 0.37
CA CYS A 126 32.00 -0.13 -0.42
C CYS A 126 32.18 -0.70 -1.82
N VAL A 127 31.19 -1.45 -2.30
CA VAL A 127 31.17 -2.06 -3.63
C VAL A 127 29.88 -1.67 -4.33
N LEU A 128 30.01 -1.20 -5.58
CA LEU A 128 28.90 -0.83 -6.44
C LEU A 128 28.88 -1.73 -7.66
N ALA A 129 27.70 -2.23 -8.00
CA ALA A 129 27.45 -2.89 -9.28
C ALA A 129 26.46 -2.07 -10.11
N THR A 130 26.65 -2.08 -11.42
CA THR A 130 25.73 -1.50 -12.40
C THR A 130 25.89 -2.25 -13.72
N GLN A 131 24.78 -2.45 -14.44
CA GLN A 131 24.82 -2.95 -15.81
C GLN A 131 25.21 -1.86 -16.80
N ASN A 132 24.79 -0.61 -16.55
CA ASN A 132 25.07 0.52 -17.43
C ASN A 132 25.85 1.61 -16.70
N VAL A 133 27.12 1.72 -17.09
CA VAL A 133 28.06 2.73 -16.62
C VAL A 133 27.57 4.17 -16.88
N SER A 134 26.79 4.38 -17.95
CA SER A 134 26.29 5.71 -18.35
C SER A 134 25.21 6.25 -17.41
N ASP A 135 24.50 5.34 -16.74
CA ASP A 135 23.38 5.69 -15.88
C ASP A 135 23.84 6.00 -14.44
N VAL A 136 25.15 5.98 -14.20
CA VAL A 136 25.77 6.30 -12.91
C VAL A 136 26.61 7.57 -13.02
N ASP A 137 26.64 8.37 -11.94
CA ASP A 137 27.46 9.57 -11.81
C ASP A 137 28.96 9.21 -11.94
N TYR A 138 29.55 9.57 -13.08
CA TYR A 138 30.93 9.26 -13.43
C TYR A 138 31.95 9.67 -12.37
N LYS A 139 31.68 10.74 -11.60
CA LYS A 139 32.58 11.22 -10.55
C LYS A 139 32.72 10.24 -9.39
N ILE A 140 31.73 9.38 -9.19
CA ILE A 140 31.77 8.35 -8.15
C ILE A 140 32.53 7.13 -8.66
N LEU A 141 32.29 6.73 -9.92
CA LEU A 141 33.01 5.62 -10.54
C LEU A 141 34.51 5.90 -10.63
N ALA A 142 34.90 7.13 -10.97
CA ALA A 142 36.30 7.55 -11.02
C ALA A 142 37.01 7.55 -9.65
N GLN A 143 36.27 7.46 -8.53
CA GLN A 143 36.85 7.37 -7.18
C GLN A 143 37.07 5.92 -6.74
N ALA A 144 36.68 4.92 -7.55
CA ALA A 144 36.87 3.52 -7.20
C ALA A 144 38.33 3.09 -7.45
N ASN A 145 39.04 2.70 -6.39
CA ASN A 145 40.42 2.20 -6.49
C ASN A 145 40.53 0.85 -7.21
N THR A 146 39.45 0.06 -7.19
CA THR A 146 39.40 -1.28 -7.79
C THR A 146 38.12 -1.40 -8.61
N THR A 147 38.28 -1.72 -9.89
CA THR A 147 37.17 -1.86 -10.83
C THR A 147 37.20 -3.24 -11.47
N PHE A 148 36.05 -3.91 -11.47
CA PHE A 148 35.85 -5.17 -12.20
C PHE A 148 35.02 -4.87 -13.44
N ILE A 149 35.58 -5.12 -14.62
CA ILE A 149 34.95 -4.79 -15.90
C ILE A 149 34.57 -6.09 -16.58
N GLY A 150 33.26 -6.29 -16.78
CA GLY A 150 32.71 -7.43 -17.49
C GLY A 150 32.65 -7.21 -19.00
N ARG A 151 31.79 -8.00 -19.65
CA ARG A 151 31.60 -7.95 -21.10
C ARG A 151 30.83 -6.70 -21.55
N PHE A 152 31.40 -5.97 -22.51
CA PHE A 152 30.72 -4.91 -23.25
C PHE A 152 30.83 -5.19 -24.75
N THR A 153 29.70 -5.31 -25.45
CA THR A 153 29.67 -5.62 -26.88
C THR A 153 29.48 -4.38 -27.77
N GLN A 154 28.77 -3.37 -27.26
CA GLN A 154 28.41 -2.19 -28.04
C GLN A 154 29.58 -1.19 -28.08
N PRO A 155 30.02 -0.72 -29.26
CA PRO A 155 31.18 0.17 -29.39
C PRO A 155 31.07 1.46 -28.55
N GLN A 156 29.86 2.00 -28.43
CA GLN A 156 29.61 3.22 -27.65
C GLN A 156 29.87 3.03 -26.15
N ASP A 157 29.59 1.84 -25.61
CA ASP A 157 29.75 1.56 -24.18
C ASP A 157 31.19 1.17 -23.86
N VAL A 158 31.85 0.48 -24.80
CA VAL A 158 33.29 0.24 -24.79
C VAL A 158 34.08 1.55 -24.74
N GLU A 159 33.69 2.57 -25.53
CA GLU A 159 34.36 3.88 -25.49
C GLU A 159 34.17 4.60 -24.14
N LYS A 160 32.98 4.51 -23.53
CA LYS A 160 32.74 5.09 -22.20
C LYS A 160 33.62 4.45 -21.13
N VAL A 161 33.74 3.12 -21.16
CA VAL A 161 34.66 2.40 -20.27
C VAL A 161 36.10 2.81 -20.51
N ARG A 162 36.51 3.02 -21.78
CA ARG A 162 37.85 3.56 -22.10
C ARG A 162 38.09 4.92 -21.44
N HIS A 163 37.11 5.80 -21.44
CA HIS A 163 37.23 7.11 -20.79
C HIS A 163 37.41 6.98 -19.27
N LEU A 164 36.67 6.09 -18.61
CA LEU A 164 36.83 5.84 -17.17
C LEU A 164 38.20 5.24 -16.81
N LEU A 165 38.68 4.30 -17.63
CA LEU A 165 39.99 3.69 -17.47
C LEU A 165 41.13 4.70 -17.66
N LYS A 166 41.00 5.63 -18.62
CA LYS A 166 41.96 6.73 -18.81
C LYS A 166 42.08 7.61 -17.57
N GLU A 167 40.96 7.96 -16.95
CA GLU A 167 40.95 8.77 -15.71
C GLU A 167 41.56 8.02 -14.53
N SER A 168 41.41 6.70 -14.49
CA SER A 168 41.90 5.82 -13.42
C SER A 168 43.34 5.32 -13.63
N GLY A 169 43.99 5.71 -14.74
CA GLY A 169 45.37 5.29 -15.07
C GLY A 169 45.49 3.85 -15.59
N GLY A 170 44.40 3.22 -16.04
CA GLY A 170 44.38 1.85 -16.55
C GLY A 170 44.82 1.70 -18.01
N ASP A 171 45.26 0.49 -18.36
CA ASP A 171 45.71 0.13 -19.71
C ASP A 171 44.56 0.15 -20.73
N GLN A 172 44.74 0.87 -21.84
CA GLN A 172 43.74 1.02 -22.91
C GLN A 172 43.66 -0.21 -23.81
N ASP A 173 44.70 -1.04 -23.87
CA ASP A 173 44.70 -2.26 -24.66
C ASP A 173 43.71 -3.30 -24.10
N LEU A 174 43.33 -3.15 -22.83
CA LEU A 174 42.26 -3.91 -22.19
C LEU A 174 40.90 -3.75 -22.90
N VAL A 175 40.62 -2.54 -23.36
CA VAL A 175 39.31 -2.18 -23.91
C VAL A 175 38.97 -3.03 -25.13
N ALA A 176 39.99 -3.42 -25.90
CA ALA A 176 39.84 -4.29 -27.06
C ALA A 176 39.44 -5.74 -26.69
N GLN A 177 39.70 -6.18 -25.45
CA GLN A 177 39.40 -7.52 -24.97
C GLN A 177 38.00 -7.62 -24.33
N LEU A 178 37.38 -6.51 -23.93
CA LEU A 178 36.07 -6.52 -23.27
C LEU A 178 34.95 -7.22 -24.07
N PRO A 179 34.88 -7.12 -25.42
CA PRO A 179 33.86 -7.82 -26.20
C PRO A 179 34.03 -9.35 -26.23
N THR A 180 35.23 -9.86 -25.97
CA THR A 180 35.56 -11.29 -26.04
C THR A 180 35.34 -12.04 -24.72
N LEU A 181 35.13 -11.31 -23.62
CA LEU A 181 34.87 -11.90 -22.31
C LEU A 181 33.55 -12.69 -22.30
N GLY A 182 33.59 -13.89 -21.71
CA GLY A 182 32.41 -14.71 -21.44
C GLY A 182 31.68 -14.31 -20.15
N PRO A 183 30.49 -14.88 -19.87
CA PRO A 183 29.83 -14.74 -18.58
C PRO A 183 30.73 -15.17 -17.43
N GLY A 184 30.80 -14.36 -16.37
CA GLY A 184 31.67 -14.61 -15.21
C GLY A 184 33.15 -14.31 -15.44
N GLN A 185 33.54 -13.80 -16.62
CA GLN A 185 34.89 -13.30 -16.88
C GLN A 185 34.93 -11.79 -16.71
N PHE A 186 35.92 -11.32 -15.97
CA PHE A 186 36.13 -9.92 -15.66
C PHE A 186 37.59 -9.55 -15.87
N GLN A 187 37.81 -8.29 -16.18
CA GLN A 187 39.11 -7.65 -16.09
C GLN A 187 39.14 -6.79 -14.83
N MET A 188 40.01 -7.12 -13.89
CA MET A 188 40.20 -6.32 -12.68
C MET A 188 41.29 -5.29 -12.92
N VAL A 189 40.97 -4.02 -12.67
CA VAL A 189 41.91 -2.91 -12.70
C VAL A 189 42.03 -2.37 -11.28
N ALA A 190 43.23 -2.50 -10.70
CA ALA A 190 43.54 -2.07 -9.35
C ALA A 190 44.96 -1.48 -9.30
N PRO A 191 45.14 -0.21 -9.70
CA PRO A 191 46.46 0.39 -9.88
C PRO A 191 47.33 0.38 -8.61
N ASP A 192 46.70 0.39 -7.44
CA ASP A 192 47.36 0.31 -6.13
C ASP A 192 47.98 -1.09 -5.85
N VAL A 193 47.51 -2.14 -6.55
CA VAL A 193 47.92 -3.54 -6.35
C VAL A 193 48.78 -4.04 -7.51
N ASP A 194 48.29 -3.86 -8.74
CA ASP A 194 49.01 -4.22 -9.97
C ASP A 194 48.71 -3.16 -11.05
N PRO A 195 49.73 -2.55 -11.66
CA PRO A 195 49.53 -1.63 -12.78
C PRO A 195 48.92 -2.32 -14.01
N ALA A 196 49.14 -3.62 -14.19
CA ALA A 196 48.55 -4.39 -15.26
C ALA A 196 47.16 -4.91 -14.86
N PRO A 197 46.20 -4.93 -15.78
CA PRO A 197 44.92 -5.57 -15.51
C PRO A 197 45.03 -7.07 -15.30
N VAL A 198 44.28 -7.58 -14.34
CA VAL A 198 44.28 -9.00 -13.97
C VAL A 198 42.99 -9.65 -14.48
N PRO A 199 43.07 -10.66 -15.37
CA PRO A 199 41.89 -11.41 -15.78
C PRO A 199 41.39 -12.29 -14.63
N ILE A 200 40.10 -12.22 -14.34
CA ILE A 200 39.44 -12.97 -13.27
C ILE A 200 38.31 -13.80 -13.85
N GLN A 201 38.26 -15.07 -13.46
CA GLN A 201 37.14 -15.96 -13.68
C GLN A 201 36.40 -16.18 -12.37
N CYS A 202 35.15 -15.74 -12.29
CA CYS A 202 34.27 -16.06 -11.18
C CYS A 202 33.91 -17.55 -11.22
N ARG A 203 33.88 -18.18 -10.04
CA ARG A 203 33.35 -19.53 -9.88
C ARG A 203 31.86 -19.55 -10.17
N TRP A 204 31.37 -20.63 -10.79
CA TRP A 204 29.95 -20.88 -10.90
C TRP A 204 29.32 -21.08 -9.52
N LEU A 205 28.07 -20.68 -9.40
CA LEU A 205 27.31 -20.85 -8.17
C LEU A 205 26.88 -22.30 -8.01
N TYR A 206 26.82 -22.76 -6.77
CA TYR A 206 26.38 -24.12 -6.44
C TYR A 206 24.84 -24.26 -6.47
N THR A 207 24.13 -23.15 -6.46
CA THR A 207 22.66 -23.08 -6.39
C THR A 207 22.11 -22.33 -7.59
N ASP A 208 20.94 -22.76 -8.07
CA ASP A 208 20.17 -22.01 -9.05
C ASP A 208 19.59 -20.74 -8.40
N HIS A 209 19.58 -19.64 -9.14
CA HIS A 209 19.09 -18.34 -8.69
C HIS A 209 17.56 -18.22 -8.77
N GLY A 210 16.90 -19.03 -9.60
CA GLY A 210 15.45 -19.00 -9.74
C GLY A 210 14.90 -17.62 -10.15
N ALA A 211 13.59 -17.44 -9.96
CA ALA A 211 12.93 -16.15 -10.13
C ALA A 211 13.12 -15.26 -8.89
N PRO A 212 12.97 -13.92 -9.01
CA PRO A 212 12.94 -13.04 -7.85
C PRO A 212 11.91 -13.52 -6.82
N LEU A 213 12.30 -13.52 -5.55
CA LEU A 213 11.46 -13.92 -4.44
C LEU A 213 10.26 -12.98 -4.30
N ASN A 214 9.07 -13.52 -4.06
CA ASN A 214 7.92 -12.76 -3.61
C ASN A 214 7.96 -12.57 -2.06
N GLU A 215 7.02 -11.80 -1.50
CA GLU A 215 7.01 -11.48 -0.08
C GLU A 215 6.85 -12.73 0.81
N ASP A 216 5.95 -13.65 0.45
CA ASP A 216 5.73 -14.91 1.18
C ASP A 216 7.01 -15.78 1.20
N GLN A 217 7.71 -15.89 0.07
CA GLN A 217 8.95 -16.65 -0.02
C GLN A 217 10.06 -16.04 0.82
N VAL A 218 10.14 -14.71 0.90
CA VAL A 218 11.08 -14.04 1.81
C VAL A 218 10.73 -14.35 3.25
N GLU A 219 9.43 -14.42 3.59
CA GLU A 219 8.99 -14.78 4.93
C GLU A 219 9.37 -16.22 5.29
N ASP A 220 9.14 -17.16 4.39
CA ASP A 220 9.40 -18.60 4.57
C ASP A 220 10.90 -18.93 4.67
N ILE A 221 11.76 -18.20 3.97
CA ILE A 221 13.22 -18.43 3.98
C ILE A 221 13.84 -18.02 5.33
N ILE A 222 13.23 -17.06 6.04
CA ILE A 222 13.77 -16.56 7.32
C ILE A 222 13.19 -17.40 8.45
N SER A 223 13.98 -18.35 8.95
CA SER A 223 13.62 -19.20 10.09
C SER A 223 13.15 -18.41 11.33
N ASP A 224 12.24 -19.01 12.09
CA ASP A 224 11.70 -18.43 13.33
C ASP A 224 12.79 -18.08 14.35
N ASP A 225 13.87 -18.86 14.42
CA ASP A 225 15.00 -18.62 15.32
C ASP A 225 15.75 -17.32 14.98
N ILE A 226 16.01 -17.08 13.69
CA ILE A 226 16.65 -15.84 13.22
C ILE A 226 15.73 -14.65 13.48
N ARG A 227 14.42 -14.82 13.25
CA ARG A 227 13.42 -13.78 13.51
C ARG A 227 13.31 -13.44 15.01
N ALA A 228 13.35 -14.45 15.87
CA ALA A 228 13.40 -14.28 17.31
C ALA A 228 14.70 -13.57 17.74
N TRP A 229 15.85 -14.00 17.22
CA TRP A 229 17.14 -13.36 17.48
C TRP A 229 17.12 -11.87 17.11
N ALA A 230 16.64 -11.51 15.91
CA ALA A 230 16.54 -10.12 15.48
C ALA A 230 15.63 -9.28 16.40
N LYS A 231 14.50 -9.85 16.85
CA LYS A 231 13.59 -9.20 17.81
C LYS A 231 14.23 -8.96 19.19
N THR A 232 15.13 -9.83 19.64
CA THR A 232 15.83 -9.61 20.92
C THR A 232 16.78 -8.41 20.88
N ARG A 233 17.39 -8.14 19.72
CA ARG A 233 18.34 -7.03 19.55
C ARG A 233 17.67 -5.67 19.37
N SER A 234 16.47 -5.63 18.79
CA SER A 234 15.68 -4.39 18.78
C SER A 234 15.09 -4.01 20.14
N ALA A 235 14.69 -4.98 20.96
CA ALA A 235 14.06 -4.71 22.24
C ALA A 235 15.02 -4.13 23.31
N GLY A 236 16.32 -4.47 23.25
CA GLY A 236 17.32 -4.04 24.22
C GLY A 236 17.84 -2.60 24.00
N ASN A 237 17.90 -2.13 22.75
CA ASN A 237 18.64 -0.91 22.40
C ASN A 237 17.78 0.39 22.45
N THR A 238 16.46 0.27 22.61
CA THR A 238 15.52 1.40 22.67
C THR A 238 15.64 2.27 23.91
N LYS A 239 16.22 1.78 25.01
CA LYS A 239 16.41 2.56 26.25
C LYS A 239 17.52 3.63 26.14
N SER A 240 18.46 3.50 25.22
CA SER A 240 19.57 4.46 25.02
C SER A 240 19.29 5.49 23.91
N ARG A 241 18.49 5.13 22.88
CA ARG A 241 18.32 5.94 21.66
C ARG A 241 17.24 7.02 21.72
N GLY A 242 16.40 7.06 22.76
CA GLY A 242 15.43 8.15 22.96
C GLY A 242 16.08 9.55 23.05
N ALA A 243 17.33 9.61 23.51
CA ALA A 243 18.13 10.84 23.54
C ALA A 243 18.82 11.14 22.19
N GLY A 244 19.21 10.13 21.42
CA GLY A 244 19.93 10.26 20.15
C GLY A 244 19.05 10.82 19.02
N ALA A 245 17.82 10.31 18.86
CA ALA A 245 16.88 10.80 17.86
C ALA A 245 16.42 12.25 18.14
N ALA A 246 16.24 12.59 19.42
CA ALA A 246 15.94 13.95 19.86
C ALA A 246 17.15 14.91 19.69
N HIS A 247 18.38 14.44 19.91
CA HIS A 247 19.59 15.20 19.64
C HIS A 247 19.85 15.40 18.15
N ALA A 248 19.57 14.42 17.30
CA ALA A 248 19.72 14.49 15.84
C ALA A 248 18.72 15.48 15.21
N ALA A 249 17.45 15.48 15.66
CA ALA A 249 16.44 16.45 15.24
C ALA A 249 16.84 17.91 15.60
N SER A 250 17.60 18.10 16.69
CA SER A 250 18.09 19.42 17.11
C SER A 250 19.30 19.95 16.30
N ARG A 251 20.08 19.07 15.65
CA ARG A 251 21.28 19.46 14.87
C ARG A 251 21.05 19.62 13.38
N GLY A 252 20.00 19.00 12.84
CA GLY A 252 19.58 19.14 11.44
C GLY A 252 19.21 20.58 11.01
N SER A 253 19.02 21.50 11.96
CA SER A 253 18.79 22.92 11.68
C SER A 253 20.05 23.79 11.61
N SER A 254 21.26 23.23 11.80
CA SER A 254 22.52 24.01 11.78
C SER A 254 23.42 23.75 10.58
N TRP A 255 23.04 22.85 9.67
CA TRP A 255 23.80 22.63 8.44
C TRP A 255 23.37 23.61 7.34
N ASN A 256 23.71 24.88 7.54
CA ASN A 256 24.29 25.67 6.47
C ASN A 256 25.15 26.84 7.00
N THR A 257 26.26 27.07 6.29
CA THR A 257 27.23 28.17 6.40
C THR A 257 28.06 28.28 7.68
N ASN A 258 29.26 27.70 7.66
CA ASN A 258 30.51 28.48 7.73
C ASN A 258 31.75 27.60 7.52
N GLY A 259 32.58 27.96 6.55
CA GLY A 259 34.02 27.62 6.52
C GLY A 259 34.42 26.38 5.75
N LEU A 260 34.35 26.43 4.41
CA LEU A 260 35.22 25.66 3.52
C LEU A 260 35.54 26.53 2.28
N ASP A 261 36.41 27.52 2.50
CA ASP A 261 37.32 28.04 1.45
C ASP A 261 38.49 27.03 1.37
N GLU A 262 39.18 26.73 0.26
CA GLU A 262 39.24 27.29 -1.08
C GLU A 262 40.01 26.25 -1.95
N GLN A 263 39.99 26.43 -3.28
CA GLN A 263 40.69 25.67 -4.33
C GLN A 263 39.96 24.42 -4.87
N TRP A 264 38.97 24.66 -5.74
CA TRP A 264 39.16 24.57 -7.20
C TRP A 264 38.00 25.29 -7.93
N ALA A 265 38.33 26.47 -8.46
CA ALA A 265 37.67 27.24 -9.52
C ALA A 265 37.67 26.43 -10.84
N GLN A 266 36.85 26.63 -11.89
CA GLN A 266 35.94 27.66 -12.41
C GLN A 266 35.10 26.91 -13.46
N GLY A 267 33.77 27.03 -13.55
CA GLY A 267 33.04 28.13 -14.17
C GLY A 267 31.86 27.53 -14.96
N GLU A 268 30.72 28.21 -15.00
CA GLU A 268 29.42 27.81 -15.64
C GLU A 268 28.40 27.01 -14.82
N ALA A 269 28.21 27.30 -13.53
CA ALA A 269 27.03 26.81 -12.80
C ALA A 269 26.35 27.85 -11.89
N GLN A 270 26.57 29.15 -12.14
CA GLN A 270 25.98 30.22 -11.32
C GLN A 270 24.76 30.93 -11.94
N SER A 271 24.26 30.52 -13.11
CA SER A 271 23.08 31.18 -13.72
C SER A 271 21.79 30.36 -13.76
N ILE A 272 21.79 29.08 -13.37
CA ILE A 272 20.60 28.22 -13.56
C ILE A 272 19.71 28.12 -12.31
N VAL A 273 20.21 28.43 -11.12
CA VAL A 273 19.45 28.26 -9.86
C VAL A 273 18.51 29.45 -9.55
N GLY A 274 18.57 30.52 -10.36
CA GLY A 274 17.70 31.70 -10.21
C GLY A 274 16.34 31.62 -10.93
N ASN A 275 16.22 30.81 -11.99
CA ASN A 275 15.05 30.84 -12.88
C ASN A 275 14.01 29.72 -12.66
N ALA A 276 14.28 28.74 -11.80
CA ALA A 276 13.30 27.67 -11.49
C ALA A 276 12.30 28.05 -10.38
N ARG A 277 12.26 29.33 -9.97
CA ARG A 277 11.41 29.81 -8.86
C ARG A 277 10.09 30.47 -9.27
N ILE A 278 9.74 30.51 -10.56
CA ILE A 278 8.49 31.14 -11.03
C ILE A 278 7.79 30.28 -12.08
N LYS A 279 6.99 29.30 -11.62
CA LYS A 279 5.62 29.00 -12.10
C LYS A 279 5.08 27.76 -11.38
N ALA A 280 4.41 27.99 -10.25
CA ALA A 280 3.41 27.06 -9.74
C ALA A 280 2.12 27.86 -9.64
N VAL A 281 1.47 28.03 -10.79
CA VAL A 281 0.14 28.62 -10.90
C VAL A 281 -0.86 27.47 -10.77
N GLY A 282 -1.72 27.58 -9.76
CA GLY A 282 -3.14 27.28 -9.80
C GLY A 282 -3.58 25.84 -10.10
N GLY A 283 -4.29 25.25 -9.15
CA GLY A 283 -5.23 24.16 -9.43
C GLY A 283 -6.26 24.55 -10.49
N MET A 284 -6.84 23.53 -11.12
CA MET A 284 -7.76 23.54 -12.27
C MET A 284 -7.13 23.42 -13.67
N THR A 285 -6.37 22.35 -13.94
CA THR A 285 -6.14 21.84 -15.31
C THR A 285 -5.95 20.31 -15.33
N ALA A 286 -6.86 19.55 -14.72
CA ALA A 286 -6.90 18.08 -14.80
C ALA A 286 -8.11 17.54 -15.59
N ALA A 287 -8.77 18.40 -16.39
CA ALA A 287 -9.95 18.04 -17.18
C ALA A 287 -9.73 18.11 -18.71
N ALA A 288 -8.47 18.13 -19.19
CA ALA A 288 -8.16 18.34 -20.61
C ALA A 288 -7.30 17.23 -21.26
N HIS A 289 -6.83 16.24 -20.51
CA HIS A 289 -6.22 15.05 -21.09
C HIS A 289 -6.98 13.82 -20.61
N GLY A 290 -7.69 13.17 -21.53
CA GLY A 290 -8.37 11.89 -21.31
C GLY A 290 -7.39 10.74 -21.10
N LEU A 291 -6.60 10.84 -20.03
CA LEU A 291 -5.96 9.70 -19.41
C LEU A 291 -6.93 9.24 -18.32
N VAL A 292 -7.39 7.99 -18.47
CA VAL A 292 -8.15 7.31 -17.43
C VAL A 292 -7.21 7.20 -16.23
N ASP A 293 -7.42 8.08 -15.26
CA ASP A 293 -6.73 8.08 -13.99
C ASP A 293 -7.38 7.00 -13.10
N ASP A 294 -6.77 5.82 -13.05
CA ASP A 294 -7.16 4.71 -12.15
C ASP A 294 -6.58 4.91 -10.72
N SER A 295 -6.13 6.12 -10.36
CA SER A 295 -5.54 6.40 -9.05
C SER A 295 -6.53 7.04 -8.05
N ALA A 296 -7.41 6.21 -7.50
CA ALA A 296 -8.02 6.44 -6.18
C ALA A 296 -8.58 5.11 -5.63
N PHE A 297 -7.69 4.17 -5.30
CA PHE A 297 -8.03 2.97 -4.53
C PHE A 297 -8.20 3.33 -3.05
N GLU A 298 -9.38 3.84 -2.71
CA GLU A 298 -9.78 4.07 -1.32
C GLU A 298 -10.56 2.86 -0.81
N THR A 299 -10.09 2.20 0.25
CA THR A 299 -10.97 1.34 1.04
C THR A 299 -11.77 2.16 2.01
N ARG A 300 -13.09 2.06 1.88
CA ARG A 300 -14.00 2.51 2.92
C ARG A 300 -14.56 1.32 3.64
N LEU A 301 -14.67 1.47 4.96
CA LEU A 301 -15.42 0.59 5.84
C LEU A 301 -16.93 0.81 5.62
N MET A 302 -17.44 0.53 4.42
CA MET A 302 -18.86 0.73 4.10
C MET A 302 -19.67 -0.35 4.81
N GLY A 303 -20.34 0.00 5.91
CA GLY A 303 -20.94 -1.01 6.79
C GLY A 303 -19.90 -1.93 7.44
N GLY A 304 -18.73 -1.41 7.84
CA GLY A 304 -17.76 -2.19 8.62
C GLY A 304 -16.99 -3.29 7.88
N PHE A 305 -17.23 -3.47 6.58
CA PHE A 305 -16.38 -4.26 5.71
C PHE A 305 -15.34 -3.39 5.05
N ALA A 306 -14.12 -3.87 4.98
CA ALA A 306 -13.16 -3.28 4.09
C ALA A 306 -13.45 -3.78 2.66
N VAL A 307 -14.42 -3.13 2.01
CA VAL A 307 -14.72 -3.35 0.59
C VAL A 307 -13.90 -2.33 -0.17
N LEU A 308 -13.16 -2.83 -1.16
CA LEU A 308 -12.42 -1.97 -2.06
C LEU A 308 -13.44 -1.14 -2.84
N ARG A 309 -13.21 0.18 -2.92
CA ARG A 309 -13.87 1.04 -3.91
C ARG A 309 -13.33 0.74 -5.32
N ASP A 310 -13.17 -0.54 -5.62
CA ASP A 310 -12.83 -1.04 -6.93
C ASP A 310 -14.16 -1.26 -7.66
N GLY A 311 -14.39 -0.50 -8.73
CA GLY A 311 -15.54 -0.70 -9.61
C GLY A 311 -15.54 -2.05 -10.34
N ARG A 312 -14.62 -2.95 -9.98
CA ARG A 312 -14.48 -4.34 -10.40
C ARG A 312 -14.94 -5.33 -9.32
N ASP A 313 -15.20 -4.91 -8.08
CA ASP A 313 -15.69 -5.82 -7.02
C ASP A 313 -17.22 -6.02 -7.08
N PRO A 314 -17.72 -7.26 -7.28
CA PRO A 314 -19.15 -7.57 -7.23
C PRO A 314 -19.83 -7.12 -5.94
N LEU A 315 -19.20 -7.31 -4.77
CA LEU A 315 -19.80 -7.00 -3.47
C LEU A 315 -20.03 -5.50 -3.32
N TYR A 316 -19.10 -4.68 -3.78
CA TYR A 316 -19.22 -3.21 -3.82
C TYR A 316 -20.40 -2.77 -4.69
N THR A 317 -20.50 -3.32 -5.90
CA THR A 317 -21.57 -2.95 -6.83
C THR A 317 -22.96 -3.38 -6.35
N MET A 318 -23.06 -4.54 -5.68
CA MET A 318 -24.30 -4.98 -5.03
C MET A 318 -24.71 -4.04 -3.88
N GLN A 319 -23.76 -3.61 -3.03
CA GLN A 319 -24.04 -2.69 -1.92
C GLN A 319 -24.47 -1.32 -2.42
N ALA A 320 -23.81 -0.79 -3.47
CA ALA A 320 -24.21 0.46 -4.10
C ALA A 320 -25.63 0.38 -4.68
N ALA A 321 -25.98 -0.71 -5.34
CA ALA A 321 -27.34 -0.95 -5.85
C ALA A 321 -28.38 -1.03 -4.72
N ALA A 322 -28.06 -1.73 -3.62
CA ALA A 322 -28.94 -1.83 -2.46
C ALA A 322 -29.15 -0.48 -1.76
N ASN A 323 -28.10 0.32 -1.60
CA ASN A 323 -28.18 1.67 -1.02
C ASN A 323 -29.03 2.60 -1.89
N LEU A 324 -28.82 2.59 -3.21
CA LEU A 324 -29.63 3.38 -4.14
C LEU A 324 -31.10 2.97 -4.10
N ALA A 325 -31.39 1.67 -4.12
CA ALA A 325 -32.74 1.15 -4.01
C ALA A 325 -33.39 1.51 -2.66
N SER A 326 -32.61 1.55 -1.57
CA SER A 326 -33.06 2.01 -0.25
C SER A 326 -33.46 3.48 -0.25
N VAL A 327 -32.68 4.35 -0.90
CA VAL A 327 -33.05 5.78 -1.05
C VAL A 327 -34.35 5.93 -1.83
N VAL A 328 -34.51 5.18 -2.93
CA VAL A 328 -35.75 5.19 -3.73
C VAL A 328 -36.93 4.68 -2.90
N ALA A 329 -36.76 3.59 -2.15
CA ALA A 329 -37.79 3.04 -1.29
C ALA A 329 -38.20 4.05 -0.21
N LEU A 330 -37.24 4.66 0.49
CA LEU A 330 -37.50 5.67 1.52
C LEU A 330 -38.23 6.89 0.97
N ALA A 331 -37.82 7.38 -0.20
CA ALA A 331 -38.48 8.49 -0.87
C ALA A 331 -39.93 8.14 -1.22
N TRP A 332 -40.17 6.94 -1.74
CA TRP A 332 -41.50 6.48 -2.10
C TRP A 332 -42.39 6.24 -0.88
N THR A 333 -41.87 5.59 0.16
CA THR A 333 -42.59 5.37 1.41
C THR A 333 -42.90 6.68 2.13
N MET A 334 -42.01 7.67 2.04
CA MET A 334 -42.26 9.02 2.57
C MET A 334 -43.43 9.69 1.83
N VAL A 335 -43.50 9.55 0.51
CA VAL A 335 -44.64 10.05 -0.27
C VAL A 335 -45.93 9.33 0.15
N ALA A 336 -45.91 8.00 0.28
CA ALA A 336 -47.06 7.22 0.72
C ALA A 336 -47.54 7.65 2.13
N LEU A 337 -46.63 7.83 3.08
CA LEU A 337 -46.94 8.32 4.43
C LEU A 337 -47.46 9.76 4.43
N MET A 338 -46.94 10.64 3.56
CA MET A 338 -47.43 12.01 3.41
C MET A 338 -48.89 12.01 2.95
N PHE A 339 -49.25 11.11 2.05
CA PHE A 339 -50.62 10.95 1.62
C PHE A 339 -51.51 10.33 2.71
N ALA A 340 -51.05 9.31 3.42
CA ALA A 340 -51.79 8.73 4.55
C ALA A 340 -52.05 9.78 5.66
N TRP A 341 -51.07 10.64 5.93
CA TRP A 341 -51.23 11.76 6.86
C TRP A 341 -52.25 12.80 6.34
N ARG A 342 -52.15 13.16 5.06
CA ARG A 342 -53.10 14.08 4.41
C ARG A 342 -54.54 13.56 4.46
N ASP A 343 -54.70 12.25 4.26
CA ASP A 343 -56.00 11.59 4.18
C ASP A 343 -56.58 11.29 5.59
N GLY A 344 -55.80 11.52 6.67
CA GLY A 344 -56.23 11.44 8.07
C GLY A 344 -56.00 10.07 8.73
N ASP A 345 -55.40 9.13 8.01
CA ASP A 345 -55.16 7.75 8.45
C ASP A 345 -53.89 7.59 9.28
N LEU A 346 -53.06 8.64 9.36
CA LEU A 346 -51.74 8.62 9.98
C LEU A 346 -51.50 9.87 10.82
N ASP A 347 -50.94 9.69 12.02
CA ASP A 347 -50.47 10.81 12.83
C ASP A 347 -49.23 11.51 12.24
N TRP A 348 -49.12 12.83 12.44
CA TRP A 348 -48.04 13.66 11.93
C TRP A 348 -46.63 13.23 12.39
N TRP A 349 -46.51 12.57 13.55
CA TRP A 349 -45.22 12.18 14.11
C TRP A 349 -44.56 11.04 13.32
N TRP A 350 -45.34 10.15 12.69
CA TRP A 350 -44.83 9.13 11.78
C TRP A 350 -44.21 9.74 10.52
N LEU A 351 -44.82 10.80 9.99
CA LEU A 351 -44.28 11.56 8.88
C LEU A 351 -42.96 12.23 9.27
N LEU A 352 -42.87 12.80 10.48
CA LEU A 352 -41.64 13.40 10.99
C LEU A 352 -40.50 12.37 11.10
N ILE A 353 -40.78 11.16 11.61
CA ILE A 353 -39.80 10.07 11.66
C ILE A 353 -39.34 9.71 10.24
N SER A 354 -40.27 9.55 9.29
CA SER A 354 -39.93 9.22 7.90
C SER A 354 -39.04 10.29 7.25
N VAL A 355 -39.36 11.58 7.45
CA VAL A 355 -38.55 12.69 6.91
C VAL A 355 -37.18 12.72 7.57
N GLY A 356 -37.11 12.52 8.89
CA GLY A 356 -35.85 12.48 9.64
C GLY A 356 -34.93 11.33 9.19
N LEU A 357 -35.48 10.13 8.99
CA LEU A 357 -34.71 8.98 8.52
C LEU A 357 -34.24 9.15 7.07
N SER A 358 -35.12 9.60 6.18
CA SER A 358 -34.76 9.88 4.78
C SER A 358 -33.69 10.97 4.68
N GLY A 359 -33.84 12.06 5.43
CA GLY A 359 -32.88 13.17 5.47
C GLY A 359 -31.53 12.75 6.02
N THR A 360 -31.51 11.95 7.10
CA THR A 360 -30.26 11.43 7.68
C THR A 360 -29.56 10.46 6.73
N THR A 361 -30.31 9.60 6.02
CA THR A 361 -29.74 8.70 4.99
C THR A 361 -29.10 9.49 3.85
N ALA A 362 -29.81 10.51 3.32
CA ALA A 362 -29.29 11.38 2.27
C ALA A 362 -28.04 12.15 2.73
N LEU A 363 -28.04 12.64 3.97
CA LEU A 363 -26.90 13.32 4.58
C LEU A 363 -25.69 12.40 4.72
N ILE A 364 -25.88 11.16 5.19
CA ILE A 364 -24.79 10.17 5.31
C ILE A 364 -24.18 9.91 3.93
N ILE A 365 -25.00 9.66 2.90
CA ILE A 365 -24.51 9.42 1.54
C ILE A 365 -23.78 10.65 0.98
N ALA A 366 -24.33 11.85 1.19
CA ALA A 366 -23.72 13.10 0.74
C ALA A 366 -22.38 13.37 1.44
N LEU A 367 -22.33 13.16 2.75
CA LEU A 367 -21.09 13.28 3.53
C LEU A 367 -20.07 12.22 3.11
N GLU A 368 -20.49 10.99 2.83
CA GLU A 368 -19.59 9.96 2.30
C GLU A 368 -19.00 10.37 0.96
N MET A 369 -19.80 10.96 0.07
CA MET A 369 -19.35 11.43 -1.24
C MET A 369 -18.44 12.67 -1.15
N LEU A 370 -18.73 13.60 -0.25
CA LEU A 370 -18.02 14.88 -0.11
C LEU A 370 -16.71 14.74 0.69
N LEU A 371 -16.69 13.86 1.69
CA LEU A 371 -15.53 13.62 2.55
C LEU A 371 -14.69 12.43 2.04
N SER A 372 -14.78 12.05 0.76
CA SER A 372 -13.95 10.98 0.16
C SER A 372 -12.48 11.10 0.54
N HIS A 373 -11.98 12.33 0.55
CA HIS A 373 -10.56 12.65 0.72
C HIS A 373 -10.09 12.84 2.18
N ASP A 374 -10.99 12.83 3.18
CA ASP A 374 -10.64 13.07 4.59
C ASP A 374 -11.01 11.87 5.48
N ALA A 375 -10.03 11.01 5.75
CA ALA A 375 -10.27 9.74 6.45
C ALA A 375 -10.61 9.89 7.94
N GLU A 376 -10.24 11.00 8.60
CA GLU A 376 -10.51 11.17 10.03
C GLU A 376 -11.99 11.47 10.26
N LEU A 377 -12.57 12.35 9.43
CA LEU A 377 -14.01 12.65 9.45
C LEU A 377 -14.84 11.44 8.99
N LEU A 378 -14.35 10.72 8.00
CA LEU A 378 -14.95 9.50 7.47
C LEU A 378 -15.12 8.42 8.55
N HIS A 379 -14.11 8.20 9.41
CA HIS A 379 -14.19 7.20 10.48
C HIS A 379 -15.32 7.48 11.48
N ARG A 380 -15.47 8.75 11.90
CA ARG A 380 -16.56 9.16 12.81
C ARG A 380 -17.92 8.97 12.16
N ILE A 381 -18.03 9.31 10.88
CA ILE A 381 -19.24 9.12 10.08
C ILE A 381 -19.57 7.64 9.94
N THR A 382 -18.58 6.78 9.69
CA THR A 382 -18.80 5.33 9.55
C THR A 382 -19.36 4.69 10.83
N LYS A 383 -18.83 5.06 12.01
CA LYS A 383 -19.36 4.54 13.29
C LYS A 383 -20.82 4.97 13.50
N PHE A 384 -21.14 6.21 13.16
CA PHE A 384 -22.50 6.74 13.21
C PHE A 384 -23.42 6.05 12.19
N ALA A 385 -22.96 5.91 10.94
CA ALA A 385 -23.69 5.29 9.83
C ALA A 385 -24.09 3.84 10.13
N ARG A 386 -23.25 3.05 10.80
CA ARG A 386 -23.56 1.67 11.22
C ARG A 386 -24.73 1.61 12.20
N THR A 387 -24.69 2.45 13.22
CA THR A 387 -25.78 2.53 14.21
C THR A 387 -27.08 2.94 13.53
N PHE A 388 -26.97 3.89 12.60
CA PHE A 388 -28.10 4.37 11.80
C PHE A 388 -28.62 3.32 10.82
N GLN A 389 -27.76 2.49 10.22
CA GLN A 389 -28.14 1.41 9.31
C GLN A 389 -29.05 0.38 10.01
N LEU A 390 -28.78 0.03 11.27
CA LEU A 390 -29.67 -0.84 12.06
C LEU A 390 -31.05 -0.21 12.30
N VAL A 391 -31.08 1.11 12.55
CA VAL A 391 -32.33 1.86 12.69
C VAL A 391 -33.09 1.86 11.35
N LEU A 392 -32.41 2.07 10.24
CA LEU A 392 -32.99 2.06 8.90
C LEU A 392 -33.55 0.67 8.53
N VAL A 393 -32.82 -0.41 8.80
CA VAL A 393 -33.30 -1.78 8.60
C VAL A 393 -34.56 -2.03 9.43
N SER A 394 -34.52 -1.66 10.71
CA SER A 394 -35.65 -1.82 11.63
C SER A 394 -36.87 -1.04 11.15
N TRP A 395 -36.65 0.17 10.62
CA TRP A 395 -37.70 1.01 10.06
C TRP A 395 -38.32 0.42 8.79
N LEU A 396 -37.49 -0.05 7.83
CA LEU A 396 -37.98 -0.67 6.60
C LEU A 396 -38.75 -1.97 6.88
N TRP A 397 -38.29 -2.78 7.83
CA TRP A 397 -39.06 -3.93 8.34
C TRP A 397 -40.37 -3.49 8.99
N GLY A 398 -40.35 -2.42 9.79
CA GLY A 398 -41.56 -1.84 10.38
C GLY A 398 -42.58 -1.44 9.32
N LEU A 399 -42.16 -0.76 8.25
CA LEU A 399 -43.03 -0.38 7.13
C LEU A 399 -43.55 -1.60 6.36
N LEU A 400 -42.71 -2.62 6.14
CA LEU A 400 -43.11 -3.84 5.44
C LEU A 400 -44.15 -4.62 6.25
N LEU A 401 -43.92 -4.79 7.56
CA LEU A 401 -44.86 -5.46 8.47
C LEU A 401 -46.16 -4.67 8.61
N TRP A 402 -46.07 -3.35 8.72
CA TRP A 402 -47.23 -2.47 8.82
C TRP A 402 -48.08 -2.50 7.53
N SER A 403 -47.43 -2.48 6.37
CA SER A 403 -48.12 -2.62 5.09
C SER A 403 -48.74 -4.01 4.94
N GLY A 404 -48.04 -5.06 5.38
CA GLY A 404 -48.55 -6.44 5.38
C GLY A 404 -49.77 -6.67 6.29
N GLN A 405 -49.96 -5.84 7.32
CA GLN A 405 -51.17 -5.85 8.18
C GLN A 405 -52.37 -5.13 7.52
N GLY A 406 -52.18 -4.49 6.37
CA GLY A 406 -53.25 -3.87 5.57
C GLY A 406 -53.63 -2.44 5.99
N SER A 407 -53.11 -1.93 7.10
CA SER A 407 -53.40 -0.57 7.58
C SER A 407 -52.54 0.53 6.94
N LEU A 408 -51.49 0.17 6.18
CA LEU A 408 -50.65 1.12 5.45
C LEU A 408 -50.58 0.74 3.97
N ASN A 409 -51.14 1.59 3.11
CA ASN A 409 -51.10 1.41 1.66
C ASN A 409 -49.86 2.11 1.07
N LEU A 410 -48.91 1.32 0.55
CA LEU A 410 -47.67 1.83 -0.05
C LEU A 410 -47.81 2.12 -1.55
N ARG A 411 -49.04 2.03 -2.07
CA ARG A 411 -49.42 2.38 -3.45
C ARG A 411 -48.63 1.59 -4.49
N GLY A 412 -48.53 0.28 -4.29
CA GLY A 412 -47.85 -0.64 -5.22
C GLY A 412 -46.35 -0.75 -5.00
N ALA A 413 -45.79 -0.05 -4.01
CA ALA A 413 -44.39 -0.20 -3.65
C ALA A 413 -44.13 -1.36 -2.67
N GLU A 414 -45.15 -2.10 -2.23
CA GLU A 414 -44.98 -3.21 -1.29
C GLU A 414 -43.95 -4.25 -1.78
N PRO A 415 -44.00 -4.75 -3.03
CA PRO A 415 -43.03 -5.73 -3.51
C PRO A 415 -41.61 -5.14 -3.64
N PHE A 416 -41.52 -3.85 -4.01
CA PHE A 416 -40.23 -3.17 -4.12
C PHE A 416 -39.60 -2.94 -2.75
N LEU A 417 -40.39 -2.53 -1.74
CA LEU A 417 -39.95 -2.43 -0.36
C LEU A 417 -39.48 -3.78 0.17
N GLU A 418 -40.20 -4.85 -0.12
CA GLU A 418 -39.84 -6.21 0.29
C GLU A 418 -38.48 -6.64 -0.28
N VAL A 419 -38.24 -6.39 -1.58
CA VAL A 419 -36.93 -6.62 -2.22
C VAL A 419 -35.81 -5.83 -1.54
N VAL A 420 -36.04 -4.54 -1.28
CA VAL A 420 -35.06 -3.67 -0.62
C VAL A 420 -34.76 -4.13 0.80
N VAL A 421 -35.78 -4.51 1.56
CA VAL A 421 -35.64 -5.04 2.93
C VAL A 421 -34.76 -6.29 2.93
N VAL A 422 -34.98 -7.22 2.00
CA VAL A 422 -34.14 -8.43 1.86
C VAL A 422 -32.69 -8.05 1.57
N TRP A 423 -32.44 -7.12 0.65
CA TRP A 423 -31.09 -6.69 0.31
C TRP A 423 -30.36 -6.04 1.50
N VAL A 424 -30.98 -5.07 2.17
CA VAL A 424 -30.34 -4.38 3.31
C VAL A 424 -30.15 -5.33 4.49
N THR A 425 -31.09 -6.26 4.72
CA THR A 425 -30.98 -7.29 5.75
C THR A 425 -29.84 -8.25 5.46
N MET A 426 -29.68 -8.69 4.21
CA MET A 426 -28.55 -9.50 3.78
C MET A 426 -27.22 -8.80 4.10
N PHE A 427 -27.04 -7.55 3.66
CA PHE A 427 -25.80 -6.80 3.92
C PHE A 427 -25.52 -6.60 5.40
N THR A 428 -26.55 -6.31 6.18
CA THR A 428 -26.44 -6.18 7.64
C THR A 428 -26.07 -7.51 8.29
N GLY A 429 -26.62 -8.63 7.83
CA GLY A 429 -26.27 -9.97 8.32
C GLY A 429 -24.84 -10.36 7.98
N ILE A 430 -24.38 -10.09 6.75
CA ILE A 430 -22.99 -10.31 6.37
C ILE A 430 -22.08 -9.45 7.27
N GLU A 431 -22.45 -8.20 7.61
CA GLU A 431 -21.64 -7.29 8.44
C GLU A 431 -21.47 -7.84 9.86
N ILE A 432 -22.55 -8.37 10.41
CA ILE A 432 -22.53 -8.99 11.74
C ILE A 432 -21.62 -10.22 11.71
N LEU A 433 -21.80 -11.10 10.73
CA LEU A 433 -21.01 -12.34 10.57
C LEU A 433 -19.51 -12.07 10.38
N SER A 434 -19.16 -11.08 9.57
CA SER A 434 -17.76 -10.74 9.30
C SER A 434 -17.07 -10.20 10.56
N ARG A 435 -17.77 -9.41 11.38
CA ARG A 435 -17.24 -8.94 12.66
C ARG A 435 -17.06 -10.06 13.68
N PHE A 436 -17.99 -11.02 13.72
CA PHE A 436 -17.82 -12.20 14.57
C PHE A 436 -16.58 -13.00 14.17
N ARG A 437 -16.32 -13.17 12.86
CA ARG A 437 -15.09 -13.81 12.37
C ARG A 437 -13.84 -12.99 12.72
N LEU A 438 -13.84 -11.67 12.49
CA LEU A 438 -12.70 -10.79 12.78
C LEU A 438 -12.41 -10.65 14.30
N GLY A 439 -13.42 -10.78 15.15
CA GLY A 439 -13.27 -10.80 16.61
C GLY A 439 -12.56 -12.06 17.12
N GLN A 440 -12.55 -13.15 16.35
CA GLN A 440 -11.87 -14.40 16.68
C GLN A 440 -10.43 -14.47 16.14
N ILE A 441 -10.09 -13.65 15.15
CA ILE A 441 -8.76 -13.62 14.54
C ILE A 441 -7.85 -12.71 15.37
N ARG A 442 -6.88 -13.33 16.07
CA ARG A 442 -5.81 -12.63 16.79
C ARG A 442 -4.64 -12.36 15.85
N TRP A 443 -4.28 -11.09 15.70
CA TRP A 443 -3.17 -10.63 14.87
C TRP A 443 -2.14 -9.92 15.76
N ASN A 444 -0.90 -10.43 15.82
CA ASN A 444 0.22 -9.89 16.63
C ASN A 444 -0.22 -9.33 17.99
N GLY A 445 -0.84 -10.16 18.84
CA GLY A 445 -1.16 -9.80 20.22
C GLY A 445 -2.41 -8.92 20.44
N GLY A 446 -3.14 -8.53 19.39
CA GLY A 446 -4.40 -7.79 19.48
C GLY A 446 -5.52 -8.35 18.59
N THR A 447 -6.75 -7.93 18.84
CA THR A 447 -7.93 -8.28 18.01
C THR A 447 -7.86 -7.55 16.67
N ALA A 448 -8.24 -8.18 15.55
CA ALA A 448 -8.23 -7.54 14.22
C ALA A 448 -9.03 -6.20 14.17
N LEU A 449 -10.06 -6.08 15.02
CA LEU A 449 -10.86 -4.86 15.22
C LEU A 449 -10.09 -3.70 15.89
N ASP A 450 -9.02 -3.96 16.63
CA ASP A 450 -8.23 -2.92 17.29
C ASP A 450 -7.21 -2.27 16.33
N LYS A 451 -6.80 -2.99 15.28
CA LYS A 451 -5.90 -2.48 14.24
C LYS A 451 -6.62 -1.64 13.16
N LEU A 452 -7.93 -1.80 13.01
CA LEU A 452 -8.80 -0.97 12.15
C LEU A 452 -9.05 0.45 12.71
N LYS A 453 -8.47 0.80 13.86
CA LYS A 453 -8.55 2.13 14.50
C LYS A 453 -7.48 3.11 13.99
N GLY A 454 -6.59 2.68 13.08
CA GLY A 454 -5.53 3.51 12.49
C GLY A 454 -6.00 4.35 11.30
N VAL A 455 -5.71 5.64 11.36
CA VAL A 455 -6.10 6.70 10.42
C VAL A 455 -5.42 6.52 9.05
N THR A 456 -6.16 6.79 7.96
CA THR A 456 -5.67 6.83 6.55
C THR A 456 -4.89 5.59 6.08
N ALA A 457 -5.55 4.44 5.93
CA ALA A 457 -4.94 3.31 5.24
C ALA A 457 -5.12 3.48 3.71
N VAL A 458 -4.09 3.98 3.04
CA VAL A 458 -3.82 3.49 1.67
C VAL A 458 -3.32 2.08 1.88
N LEU A 459 -4.19 1.10 1.62
CA LEU A 459 -3.87 -0.30 1.83
C LEU A 459 -2.74 -0.71 0.88
N THR A 460 -1.83 -1.54 1.38
CA THR A 460 -0.79 -2.16 0.54
C THR A 460 -1.44 -3.09 -0.49
N GLU A 461 -0.77 -3.39 -1.61
CA GLU A 461 -1.31 -4.38 -2.56
C GLU A 461 -1.59 -5.74 -1.90
N VAL A 462 -0.84 -6.11 -0.85
CA VAL A 462 -1.09 -7.32 -0.04
C VAL A 462 -2.40 -7.19 0.74
N GLU A 463 -2.66 -6.07 1.42
CA GLU A 463 -3.92 -5.84 2.13
C GLU A 463 -5.11 -5.72 1.16
N ILE A 464 -4.91 -5.13 -0.02
CA ILE A 464 -5.90 -5.11 -1.11
C ILE A 464 -6.15 -6.53 -1.62
N THR A 465 -5.12 -7.37 -1.75
CA THR A 465 -5.24 -8.75 -2.23
C THR A 465 -5.89 -9.65 -1.16
N GLU A 466 -5.56 -9.46 0.11
CA GLU A 466 -6.23 -10.10 1.24
C GLU A 466 -7.69 -9.64 1.35
N MET A 467 -8.00 -8.37 1.08
CA MET A 467 -9.37 -7.87 1.02
C MET A 467 -10.13 -8.35 -0.21
N LYS A 468 -9.48 -8.49 -1.37
CA LYS A 468 -10.06 -9.15 -2.55
C LYS A 468 -10.32 -10.63 -2.29
N ALA A 469 -9.38 -11.33 -1.64
CA ALA A 469 -9.52 -12.71 -1.21
C ALA A 469 -10.66 -12.86 -0.20
N ASN A 470 -10.78 -11.93 0.76
CA ASN A 470 -11.87 -11.89 1.72
C ASN A 470 -13.22 -11.55 1.07
N SER A 471 -13.28 -10.57 0.15
CA SER A 471 -14.48 -10.25 -0.62
C SER A 471 -14.93 -11.43 -1.49
N SER A 472 -13.99 -12.09 -2.17
CA SER A 472 -14.23 -13.33 -2.93
C SER A 472 -14.70 -14.48 -2.03
N GLN A 473 -14.12 -14.64 -0.84
CA GLN A 473 -14.51 -15.63 0.15
C GLN A 473 -15.91 -15.35 0.72
N ILE A 474 -16.24 -14.08 0.98
CA ILE A 474 -17.58 -13.65 1.39
C ILE A 474 -18.57 -13.94 0.27
N MET A 475 -18.28 -13.56 -0.97
CA MET A 475 -19.13 -13.85 -2.14
C MET A 475 -19.32 -15.35 -2.35
N SER A 476 -18.28 -16.16 -2.17
CA SER A 476 -18.36 -17.62 -2.20
C SER A 476 -19.27 -18.16 -1.08
N THR A 477 -19.14 -17.63 0.13
CA THR A 477 -19.99 -17.99 1.28
C THR A 477 -21.46 -17.60 1.04
N VAL A 478 -21.71 -16.40 0.50
CA VAL A 478 -23.05 -15.90 0.16
C VAL A 478 -23.67 -16.75 -0.94
N ARG A 479 -22.92 -17.08 -2.00
CA ARG A 479 -23.39 -17.99 -3.07
C ARG A 479 -23.71 -19.36 -2.50
N TRP A 480 -22.80 -19.96 -1.73
CA TRP A 480 -23.00 -21.27 -1.12
C TRP A 480 -24.26 -21.29 -0.23
N GLY A 481 -24.42 -20.27 0.62
CA GLY A 481 -25.60 -20.11 1.47
C GLY A 481 -26.87 -19.96 0.64
N LEU A 482 -26.86 -19.11 -0.40
CA LEU A 482 -28.01 -18.93 -1.28
C LEU A 482 -28.36 -20.21 -2.03
N HIS A 483 -27.38 -20.94 -2.56
CA HIS A 483 -27.59 -22.24 -3.19
C HIS A 483 -28.18 -23.25 -2.20
N GLY A 484 -27.71 -23.28 -0.95
CA GLY A 484 -28.25 -24.12 0.11
C GLY A 484 -29.72 -23.78 0.43
N VAL A 485 -30.04 -22.50 0.65
CA VAL A 485 -31.42 -22.06 0.89
C VAL A 485 -32.31 -22.33 -0.32
N THR A 486 -31.80 -22.12 -1.53
CA THR A 486 -32.51 -22.41 -2.78
C THR A 486 -32.80 -23.89 -2.92
N LEU A 487 -31.83 -24.76 -2.61
CA LEU A 487 -32.02 -26.21 -2.62
C LEU A 487 -33.08 -26.63 -1.59
N VAL A 488 -32.99 -26.13 -0.36
CA VAL A 488 -33.99 -26.38 0.68
C VAL A 488 -35.37 -25.90 0.24
N TRP A 489 -35.46 -24.70 -0.35
CA TRP A 489 -36.71 -24.15 -0.85
C TRP A 489 -37.29 -24.96 -2.01
N LEU A 490 -36.46 -25.44 -2.94
CA LEU A 490 -36.87 -26.36 -3.99
C LEU A 490 -37.34 -27.70 -3.42
N CYS A 491 -36.70 -28.22 -2.38
CA CYS A 491 -37.19 -29.41 -1.67
C CYS A 491 -38.53 -29.17 -0.98
N VAL A 492 -38.76 -27.98 -0.39
CA VAL A 492 -40.05 -27.57 0.17
C VAL A 492 -41.09 -27.47 -0.94
N LEU A 493 -40.79 -26.79 -2.05
CA LEU A 493 -41.66 -26.74 -3.24
C LEU A 493 -42.01 -28.14 -3.77
N LEU A 494 -41.07 -29.08 -3.80
CA LEU A 494 -41.33 -30.46 -4.21
C LEU A 494 -42.14 -31.24 -3.17
N ALA A 495 -41.91 -31.01 -1.88
CA ALA A 495 -42.61 -31.70 -0.80
C ALA A 495 -44.07 -31.23 -0.67
N PHE A 496 -44.35 -29.93 -0.76
CA PHE A 496 -45.68 -29.38 -0.52
C PHE A 496 -46.38 -28.83 -1.78
N GLY A 497 -45.67 -28.61 -2.89
CA GLY A 497 -46.21 -28.09 -4.16
C GLY A 497 -46.85 -29.15 -5.08
N GLN A 498 -47.61 -30.09 -4.50
CA GLN A 498 -48.19 -31.30 -5.15
C GLN A 498 -47.23 -32.50 -5.31
N GLY A 499 -46.58 -32.93 -4.22
CA GLY A 499 -45.71 -34.12 -4.26
C GLY A 499 -45.65 -35.00 -3.01
N VAL A 500 -45.64 -34.49 -1.76
CA VAL A 500 -45.39 -35.31 -0.55
C VAL A 500 -46.07 -34.78 0.76
N MET A 501 -47.26 -34.13 0.69
CA MET A 501 -48.15 -33.71 1.83
C MET A 501 -47.63 -32.58 2.76
N PRO A 502 -48.49 -31.80 3.49
CA PRO A 502 -49.96 -31.71 3.53
C PRO A 502 -50.55 -30.37 2.98
N GLU A 503 -51.87 -30.38 2.71
CA GLU A 503 -52.71 -29.38 2.01
C GLU A 503 -52.94 -28.03 2.72
N THR A 504 -52.13 -27.67 3.73
CA THR A 504 -52.43 -26.52 4.62
C THR A 504 -51.72 -25.21 4.26
N MET A 505 -50.97 -25.14 3.17
CA MET A 505 -50.24 -23.91 2.76
C MET A 505 -50.80 -23.33 1.46
N THR A 506 -51.32 -22.10 1.51
CA THR A 506 -51.94 -21.41 0.38
C THR A 506 -50.89 -20.82 -0.56
N ALA A 507 -51.22 -20.66 -1.85
CA ALA A 507 -50.33 -20.13 -2.90
C ALA A 507 -49.70 -18.76 -2.58
N GLU A 508 -50.34 -17.95 -1.72
CA GLU A 508 -49.82 -16.65 -1.27
C GLU A 508 -48.58 -16.78 -0.37
N ASP A 509 -48.48 -17.84 0.43
CA ASP A 509 -47.34 -18.08 1.33
C ASP A 509 -46.07 -18.51 0.59
N TRP A 510 -46.22 -19.05 -0.62
CA TRP A 510 -45.12 -19.46 -1.50
C TRP A 510 -44.45 -18.29 -2.23
N GLY A 511 -45.18 -17.18 -2.40
CA GLY A 511 -44.73 -16.03 -3.18
C GLY A 511 -43.54 -15.31 -2.53
N ARG A 512 -43.57 -15.13 -1.20
CA ARG A 512 -42.57 -14.32 -0.50
C ARG A 512 -41.16 -14.95 -0.47
N PRO A 513 -40.96 -16.22 -0.05
CA PRO A 513 -39.63 -16.80 -0.06
C PRO A 513 -39.05 -16.91 -1.48
N THR A 514 -39.91 -17.18 -2.46
CA THR A 514 -39.54 -17.18 -3.89
C THR A 514 -39.10 -15.79 -4.36
N LEU A 515 -39.85 -14.74 -3.98
CA LEU A 515 -39.49 -13.35 -4.25
C LEU A 515 -38.14 -12.98 -3.61
N TRP A 516 -37.88 -13.41 -2.38
CA TRP A 516 -36.64 -13.11 -1.67
C TRP A 516 -35.42 -13.76 -2.33
N LEU A 517 -35.55 -15.04 -2.71
CA LEU A 517 -34.50 -15.75 -3.45
C LEU A 517 -34.27 -15.11 -4.83
N ALA A 518 -35.35 -14.84 -5.56
CA ALA A 518 -35.27 -14.17 -6.86
C ALA A 518 -34.61 -12.79 -6.76
N ALA A 519 -34.93 -12.02 -5.71
CA ALA A 519 -34.33 -10.72 -5.43
C ALA A 519 -32.82 -10.81 -5.18
N MET A 520 -32.36 -11.80 -4.40
CA MET A 520 -30.94 -12.02 -4.15
C MET A 520 -30.19 -12.45 -5.42
N TYR A 521 -30.76 -13.37 -6.20
CA TYR A 521 -30.19 -13.76 -7.50
C TYR A 521 -30.17 -12.61 -8.49
N ALA A 522 -31.23 -11.79 -8.55
CA ALA A 522 -31.29 -10.63 -9.43
C ALA A 522 -30.22 -9.59 -9.08
N LEU A 523 -29.97 -9.36 -7.78
CA LEU A 523 -28.91 -8.46 -7.33
C LEU A 523 -27.52 -8.96 -7.73
N MET A 524 -27.23 -10.24 -7.47
CA MET A 524 -25.95 -10.84 -7.86
C MET A 524 -25.78 -10.86 -9.38
N PHE A 525 -26.75 -11.40 -10.12
CA PHE A 525 -26.67 -11.49 -11.57
C PHE A 525 -26.60 -10.11 -12.24
N GLY A 526 -27.39 -9.14 -11.77
CA GLY A 526 -27.38 -7.78 -12.28
C GLY A 526 -26.04 -7.08 -12.04
N SER A 527 -25.48 -7.22 -10.83
CA SER A 527 -24.17 -6.65 -10.50
C SER A 527 -23.03 -7.28 -11.32
N GLU A 528 -22.98 -8.61 -11.45
CA GLU A 528 -21.98 -9.30 -12.26
C GLU A 528 -22.13 -8.99 -13.75
N SER A 529 -23.36 -8.94 -14.27
CA SER A 529 -23.63 -8.62 -15.67
C SER A 529 -23.19 -7.19 -15.99
N TRP A 530 -23.45 -6.25 -15.09
CA TRP A 530 -22.97 -4.87 -15.21
C TRP A 530 -21.44 -4.77 -15.28
N LEU A 531 -20.74 -5.54 -14.44
CA LEU A 531 -19.28 -5.62 -14.46
C LEU A 531 -18.74 -6.26 -15.76
N ARG A 532 -19.37 -7.34 -16.23
CA ARG A 532 -19.01 -8.01 -17.49
C ARG A 532 -19.18 -7.09 -18.70
N MET A 533 -20.31 -6.38 -18.78
CA MET A 533 -20.58 -5.44 -19.88
C MET A 533 -19.57 -4.28 -19.94
N ARG A 534 -18.99 -3.88 -18.81
CA ARG A 534 -17.96 -2.83 -18.74
C ARG A 534 -16.53 -3.34 -18.94
N GLY A 535 -16.32 -4.65 -19.16
CA GLY A 535 -14.98 -5.25 -19.24
C GLY A 535 -14.21 -5.15 -17.91
N LYS A 536 -14.93 -4.99 -16.79
CA LYS A 536 -14.39 -4.73 -15.46
C LYS A 536 -14.51 -5.95 -14.54
N MET A 537 -14.81 -7.12 -15.09
CA MET A 537 -14.92 -8.34 -14.30
C MET A 537 -13.51 -8.79 -13.88
N PRO A 538 -13.27 -9.11 -12.60
CA PRO A 538 -11.98 -9.58 -12.15
C PRO A 538 -11.69 -10.93 -12.82
N THR A 539 -10.56 -11.03 -13.52
CA THR A 539 -10.05 -12.31 -14.02
C THR A 539 -9.73 -13.18 -12.81
N GLN A 540 -10.34 -14.36 -12.75
CA GLN A 540 -10.16 -15.33 -11.67
C GLN A 540 -8.71 -15.78 -11.53
#